data_AF-A0A2E8U7A7-F1
#
_entry.id   AF-A0A2E8U7A7-F1
#
_cell.length_a   1.000
_cell.length_b   1.000
_cell.length_c   1.000
_cell.angle_alpha   90.00
_cell.angle_beta   90.00
_cell.angle_gamma   90.00
#
_symmetry.space_group_name_H-M   'P 1'
#
loop_
_entity.id
_entity.type
_entity.pdbx_description
1 polymer ?
#
loop_
_entity_poly.entity_id
_entity_poly.type
_entity_poly.pdbx_seq_one_letter_code
_entity_poly.pdbx_strand_id
1 'polypeptide(L)'
;MEQLEGWLVLDGYEDEPAAFGVPNYLGFHIRYICGVLESRGIPYTYMTIDEWRMHHKERLSDPGARESLRSELSQLKGAVILAGAIVPGKYVRGTPISRKEIDEVLSILPSTSPVL
;
A
#
# COMPACT_ATOMS: atom_id res chain seq x y z
N MET A 1 -16.39 -2.50 4.84
CA MET A 1 -14.94 -2.66 4.68
C MET A 1 -14.52 -3.81 5.56
N GLU A 2 -13.77 -4.76 5.01
CA GLU A 2 -13.11 -5.76 5.86
C GLU A 2 -12.21 -5.06 6.87
N GLN A 3 -12.17 -5.60 8.08
CA GLN A 3 -11.41 -5.04 9.17
C GLN A 3 -9.91 -5.16 8.84
N LEU A 4 -9.16 -4.08 8.98
CA LEU A 4 -7.70 -4.08 8.79
C LEU A 4 -7.08 -5.01 9.85
N GLU A 5 -6.63 -6.18 9.42
CA GLU A 5 -6.05 -7.21 10.28
C GLU A 5 -4.64 -7.57 9.83
N GLY A 6 -3.77 -7.84 10.80
CA GLY A 6 -2.42 -8.33 10.54
C GLY A 6 -1.48 -7.27 9.97
N TRP A 7 -0.77 -7.60 8.90
CA TRP A 7 0.10 -6.67 8.18
C TRP A 7 -0.67 -5.94 7.07
N LEU A 8 -0.35 -4.67 6.79
CA LEU A 8 -0.79 -4.04 5.56
C LEU A 8 0.21 -4.33 4.44
N VAL A 9 -0.26 -4.82 3.31
CA VAL A 9 0.53 -4.95 2.09
C VAL A 9 -0.03 -3.97 1.06
N LEU A 10 0.65 -2.83 0.91
CA LEU A 10 0.26 -1.77 -0.02
C LEU A 10 0.97 -1.98 -1.36
N ASP A 11 0.21 -2.39 -2.37
CA ASP A 11 0.64 -2.54 -3.75
C ASP A 11 0.64 -1.19 -4.46
N GLY A 12 1.80 -0.55 -4.48
CA GLY A 12 2.04 0.70 -5.18
C GLY A 12 2.24 0.56 -6.69
N TYR A 13 2.02 -0.63 -7.25
CA TYR A 13 2.39 -1.01 -8.60
C TYR A 13 3.89 -0.91 -8.89
N GLU A 14 4.30 -1.71 -9.86
CA GLU A 14 5.66 -1.73 -10.37
C GLU A 14 5.64 -1.39 -11.86
N ASP A 15 6.43 -0.40 -12.25
CA ASP A 15 6.62 -0.03 -13.66
C ASP A 15 8.07 -0.25 -14.08
N GLU A 16 8.60 -1.44 -13.80
CA GLU A 16 9.90 -1.82 -14.32
C GLU A 16 9.76 -2.22 -15.81
N PRO A 17 10.63 -1.79 -16.73
CA PRO A 17 10.51 -2.11 -18.16
C PRO A 17 10.43 -3.61 -18.50
N ALA A 18 10.92 -4.48 -17.61
CA ALA A 18 10.86 -5.94 -17.73
C ALA A 18 9.64 -6.56 -17.02
N ALA A 19 8.95 -5.80 -16.17
CA ALA A 19 7.81 -6.24 -15.38
C ALA A 19 6.53 -5.59 -15.93
N PHE A 20 5.56 -6.40 -16.37
CA PHE A 20 4.21 -5.92 -16.64
C PHE A 20 3.46 -5.65 -15.31
N GLY A 21 3.99 -4.84 -14.39
CA GLY A 21 3.43 -4.66 -13.05
C GLY A 21 2.38 -3.54 -12.91
N VAL A 22 1.88 -3.03 -14.03
CA VAL A 22 0.89 -1.94 -14.09
C VAL A 22 -0.51 -2.53 -14.26
N PRO A 23 -1.58 -1.98 -13.65
CA PRO A 23 -2.93 -2.52 -13.81
C PRO A 23 -3.31 -2.80 -15.27
N ASN A 24 -3.93 -3.95 -15.57
CA ASN A 24 -4.56 -4.93 -14.68
C ASN A 24 -3.64 -6.11 -14.27
N TYR A 25 -2.33 -5.98 -14.43
CA TYR A 25 -1.42 -7.07 -14.18
C TYR A 25 -0.85 -7.00 -12.77
N LEU A 26 -0.95 -8.11 -12.04
CA LEU A 26 -0.33 -8.24 -10.72
C LEU A 26 1.18 -8.50 -10.90
N GLY A 27 2.01 -7.58 -10.39
CA GLY A 27 3.46 -7.73 -10.37
C GLY A 27 3.90 -9.02 -9.68
N PHE A 28 5.09 -9.55 -10.01
CA PHE A 28 5.56 -10.75 -9.32
C PHE A 28 6.10 -10.45 -7.93
N HIS A 29 6.68 -9.27 -7.69
CA HIS A 29 7.17 -8.88 -6.37
C HIS A 29 6.07 -8.86 -5.30
N ILE A 30 4.90 -8.32 -5.62
CA ILE A 30 3.77 -8.31 -4.68
C ILE A 30 3.27 -9.72 -4.37
N ARG A 31 3.28 -10.62 -5.37
CA ARG A 31 2.97 -12.05 -5.17
C ARG A 31 3.98 -12.73 -4.25
N TYR A 32 5.26 -12.38 -4.34
CA TYR A 32 6.28 -12.92 -3.44
C TYR A 32 6.08 -12.43 -2.01
N ILE A 33 5.78 -11.15 -1.81
CA ILE A 33 5.48 -10.57 -0.50
C ILE A 33 4.30 -11.31 0.15
N CYS A 34 3.15 -11.36 -0.55
CA CYS A 34 1.97 -12.06 -0.08
C CYS A 34 2.25 -13.55 0.15
N GLY A 35 2.91 -14.22 -0.79
CA GLY A 35 3.24 -15.65 -0.68
C GLY A 35 4.12 -16.00 0.53
N VAL A 36 5.04 -15.11 0.92
CA VAL A 36 5.82 -15.31 2.15
C VAL A 36 4.93 -15.21 3.38
N LEU A 37 4.04 -14.21 3.45
CA LEU A 37 3.10 -14.06 4.57
C LEU A 37 2.15 -15.25 4.66
N GLU A 38 1.57 -15.67 3.53
CA GLU A 38 0.72 -16.87 3.43
C GLU A 38 1.47 -18.13 3.87
N SER A 39 2.69 -18.37 3.38
CA SER A 39 3.49 -19.56 3.72
C SER A 39 3.83 -19.66 5.22
N ARG A 40 3.81 -18.52 5.92
CA ARG A 40 4.08 -18.41 7.36
C ARG A 40 2.80 -18.33 8.21
N GLY A 41 1.62 -18.32 7.58
CA GLY A 41 0.34 -18.13 8.27
C GLY A 41 0.23 -16.77 8.95
N ILE A 42 0.90 -15.75 8.42
CA ILE A 42 0.85 -14.38 8.96
C ILE A 42 -0.35 -13.68 8.31
N PRO A 43 -1.35 -13.21 9.08
CA PRO A 43 -2.48 -12.49 8.52
C PRO A 43 -2.03 -11.17 7.92
N TYR A 44 -2.65 -10.78 6.80
CA TYR A 44 -2.41 -9.50 6.16
C TYR A 44 -3.63 -9.02 5.41
N THR A 45 -3.71 -7.70 5.25
CA THR A 45 -4.64 -7.01 4.36
C THR A 45 -3.88 -6.53 3.13
N TYR A 46 -4.27 -7.02 1.96
CA TYR A 46 -3.77 -6.51 0.67
C TYR A 46 -4.59 -5.29 0.24
N MET A 47 -3.92 -4.25 -0.25
CA MET A 47 -4.56 -3.06 -0.78
C MET A 47 -3.73 -2.48 -1.92
N THR A 48 -4.35 -2.15 -3.04
CA THR A 48 -3.71 -1.41 -4.13
C THR A 48 -3.65 0.09 -3.83
N ILE A 49 -2.73 0.79 -4.48
CA ILE A 49 -2.67 2.26 -4.37
C ILE A 49 -3.94 2.93 -4.91
N ASP A 50 -4.64 2.34 -5.87
CA ASP A 50 -5.91 2.89 -6.35
C ASP A 50 -7.02 2.73 -5.31
N GLU A 51 -7.11 1.59 -4.62
CA GLU A 51 -8.02 1.41 -3.48
C GLU A 51 -7.66 2.37 -2.34
N TRP A 52 -6.38 2.54 -2.04
CA TRP A 52 -5.92 3.52 -1.06
C TRP A 52 -6.37 4.94 -1.44
N ARG A 53 -6.19 5.35 -2.70
CA ARG A 53 -6.63 6.66 -3.21
C ARG A 53 -8.14 6.84 -3.06
N MET A 54 -8.92 5.82 -3.42
CA MET A 54 -10.38 5.86 -3.36
C MET A 54 -10.92 5.96 -1.92
N HIS A 55 -10.25 5.32 -0.96
CA HIS A 55 -10.81 5.18 0.38
C HIS A 55 -10.17 6.07 1.45
N HIS A 56 -8.93 6.51 1.25
CA HIS A 56 -8.12 7.13 2.31
C HIS A 56 -7.60 8.51 1.95
N LYS A 57 -7.48 8.85 0.66
CA LYS A 57 -6.93 10.15 0.23
C LYS A 57 -7.72 11.36 0.75
N GLU A 58 -9.04 11.29 0.70
CA GLU A 58 -9.89 12.38 1.22
C GLU A 58 -9.82 12.47 2.74
N ARG A 59 -9.74 11.32 3.43
CA ARG A 59 -9.61 11.22 4.88
C ARG A 59 -8.33 11.86 5.42
N LEU A 60 -7.26 11.87 4.63
CA LEU A 60 -5.98 12.50 5.00
C LEU A 60 -6.05 14.03 5.07
N SER A 61 -7.02 14.65 4.40
CA SER A 61 -7.19 16.11 4.35
C SER A 61 -8.01 16.66 5.51
N ASP A 62 -8.84 15.83 6.14
CA ASP A 62 -9.65 16.18 7.31
C ASP A 62 -8.94 15.70 8.61
N PRO A 63 -8.66 16.59 9.58
CA PRO A 63 -7.96 16.20 10.81
C PRO A 63 -8.66 15.10 11.63
N GLY A 64 -9.99 15.09 11.67
CA GLY A 64 -10.75 14.08 12.41
C GLY A 64 -10.71 12.71 11.74
N ALA A 65 -10.94 12.68 10.43
CA ALA A 65 -10.86 11.47 9.62
C ALA A 65 -9.45 10.89 9.58
N ARG A 66 -8.42 11.76 9.60
CA ARG A 66 -7.01 11.36 9.69
C ARG A 66 -6.70 10.67 11.01
N GLU A 67 -7.18 11.18 12.14
CA GLU A 67 -6.96 10.53 13.43
C GLU A 67 -7.72 9.20 13.53
N SER A 68 -8.94 9.12 12.98
CA SER A 68 -9.66 7.84 12.87
C SER A 68 -8.87 6.81 12.06
N LEU A 69 -8.32 7.22 10.92
CA LEU A 69 -7.51 6.35 10.07
C LEU A 69 -6.24 5.90 10.77
N ARG A 70 -5.58 6.81 11.49
CA ARG A 70 -4.42 6.48 12.32
C ARG A 70 -4.76 5.44 13.39
N SER A 71 -5.91 5.58 14.04
CA SER A 71 -6.41 4.62 15.03
C SER A 71 -6.68 3.25 14.40
N GLU A 72 -7.32 3.20 13.23
CA GLU A 72 -7.55 1.96 12.48
C GLU A 72 -6.23 1.26 12.14
N LEU A 73 -5.26 2.01 11.58
CA LEU A 73 -3.94 1.47 11.23
C LEU A 73 -3.09 1.11 12.44
N SER A 74 -3.38 1.64 13.63
CA SER A 74 -2.66 1.29 14.86
C SER A 74 -2.84 -0.15 15.31
N GLN A 75 -3.89 -0.82 14.80
CA GLN A 75 -4.16 -2.22 15.10
C GLN A 75 -3.30 -3.18 14.26
N LEU A 76 -2.67 -2.68 13.20
CA LEU A 76 -1.80 -3.47 12.34
C LEU A 76 -0.51 -3.86 13.05
N LYS A 77 0.06 -5.00 12.65
CA LYS A 77 1.35 -5.50 13.14
C LYS A 77 2.54 -4.89 12.41
N GLY A 78 2.32 -4.28 11.24
CA GLY A 78 3.34 -3.71 10.40
C GLY A 78 2.77 -3.38 9.01
N ALA A 79 3.60 -2.79 8.16
CA ALA A 79 3.27 -2.52 6.77
C ALA A 79 4.40 -2.94 5.84
N VAL A 80 4.04 -3.36 4.63
CA VAL A 80 4.94 -3.50 3.47
C VAL A 80 4.40 -2.57 2.39
N ILE A 81 5.23 -1.66 1.90
CA ILE A 81 4.88 -0.73 0.82
C ILE A 81 5.72 -1.10 -0.40
N LEU A 82 5.10 -1.76 -1.38
CA LEU A 82 5.77 -2.01 -2.65
C LEU A 82 5.71 -0.74 -3.50
N ALA A 83 6.84 -0.06 -3.65
CA ALA A 83 7.01 1.03 -4.59
C ALA A 83 8.03 0.62 -5.65
N GLY A 84 7.58 0.33 -6.88
CA GLY A 84 8.47 -0.02 -7.97
C GLY A 84 9.22 1.19 -8.56
N ALA A 85 10.13 0.92 -9.49
CA ALA A 85 10.73 1.96 -10.31
C ALA A 85 9.62 2.69 -11.09
N ILE A 86 9.61 4.03 -11.03
CA ILE A 86 8.67 4.86 -11.77
C ILE A 86 9.38 5.33 -13.04
N VAL A 87 8.92 4.87 -14.21
CA VAL A 87 9.44 5.41 -15.47
C VAL A 87 8.71 6.72 -15.78
N PRO A 88 9.45 7.79 -16.15
CA PRO A 88 8.83 9.03 -16.61
C PRO A 88 7.99 8.76 -17.86
N GLY A 89 6.69 9.01 -17.78
CA GLY A 89 5.78 8.72 -18.90
C GLY A 89 4.32 8.88 -18.53
N LYS A 90 3.45 8.64 -19.51
CA LYS A 90 2.00 8.57 -19.29
C LYS A 90 1.61 7.12 -19.03
N TYR A 91 1.04 6.88 -17.86
CA TYR A 91 0.42 5.62 -17.51
C TYR A 91 -0.99 5.57 -18.10
N VAL A 92 -1.30 4.49 -18.84
CA VAL A 92 -2.62 4.34 -19.50
C VAL A 92 -3.71 3.96 -18.50
N ARG A 93 -3.34 3.34 -17.36
CA ARG A 93 -4.27 2.88 -16.32
C ARG A 93 -3.81 3.31 -14.93
N GLY A 94 -3.39 2.35 -14.10
CA GLY A 94 -2.91 2.63 -12.76
C GLY A 94 -1.58 3.37 -12.80
N THR A 95 -1.54 4.50 -12.11
CA THR A 95 -0.28 5.22 -11.89
C THR A 95 0.38 4.64 -10.65
N PRO A 96 1.67 4.25 -10.70
CA PRO A 96 2.40 3.81 -9.53
C PRO A 96 2.31 4.81 -8.38
N ILE A 97 2.53 4.32 -7.17
CA ILE A 97 2.55 5.16 -5.97
C ILE A 97 3.63 6.23 -6.11
N SER A 98 3.27 7.47 -5.80
CA SER A 98 4.22 8.58 -5.80
C SER A 98 4.96 8.68 -4.47
N ARG A 99 6.14 9.31 -4.47
CA ARG A 99 6.87 9.60 -3.22
C ARG A 99 6.04 10.37 -2.20
N LYS A 100 5.23 11.33 -2.66
CA LYS A 100 4.33 12.11 -1.81
C LYS A 100 3.30 11.21 -1.10
N GLU A 101 2.74 10.24 -1.83
CA GLU A 101 1.79 9.27 -1.26
C GLU A 101 2.48 8.34 -0.26
N ILE A 102 3.73 7.94 -0.51
CA ILE A 102 4.53 7.19 0.48
C ILE A 102 4.69 8.01 1.76
N ASP A 103 5.13 9.27 1.65
CA ASP A 103 5.30 10.16 2.80
C ASP A 103 3.97 10.35 3.57
N GLU A 104 2.85 10.47 2.84
CA GLU A 104 1.50 10.57 3.42
C GLU A 104 1.11 9.30 4.19
N VAL A 105 1.31 8.10 3.61
CA VAL A 105 1.05 6.82 4.28
C VAL A 105 1.93 6.69 5.54
N LEU A 106 3.23 6.94 5.42
CA LEU A 106 4.16 6.85 6.55
C LEU A 106 3.78 7.79 7.70
N SER A 107 3.24 8.98 7.37
CA SER A 107 2.86 9.98 8.37
C SER A 107 1.65 9.61 9.24
N ILE A 108 0.91 8.55 8.87
CA ILE A 108 -0.25 8.05 9.63
C ILE A 108 -0.05 6.65 10.20
N LEU A 109 1.02 5.96 9.82
CA LEU A 109 1.42 4.72 10.47
C LEU A 109 2.01 5.03 11.87
N PRO A 110 1.75 4.18 12.88
CA PRO A 110 2.40 4.35 14.18
C PRO A 110 3.92 4.20 14.06
N SER A 111 4.67 5.08 14.72
CA SER A 111 6.15 5.10 14.66
C SER A 111 6.82 3.84 15.20
N THR A 112 6.13 3.05 16.00
CA THR A 112 6.60 1.77 16.55
C THR A 112 6.37 0.58 15.62
N SER A 113 5.56 0.75 14.58
CA SER A 113 5.22 -0.32 13.66
C SER A 113 6.36 -0.53 12.66
N PRO A 114 6.79 -1.77 12.42
CA PRO A 114 7.75 -2.05 11.36
C PRO A 114 7.14 -1.70 10.00
N VAL A 115 7.92 -1.02 9.16
CA VAL A 115 7.57 -0.74 7.76
C VAL A 115 8.70 -1.24 6.86
N LEU A 116 8.33 -2.01 5.84
CA LEU A 116 9.22 -2.55 4.81
C LEU A 116 8.94 -1.87 3.47
#